data_AF-A0A0A1MVJ1-F1
#
_entry.id   AF-A0A0A1MVJ1-F1
#
_cell.length_a   1.000
_cell.length_b   1.000
_cell.length_c   1.000
_cell.angle_alpha   90.00
_cell.angle_beta   90.00
_cell.angle_gamma   90.00
#
_symmetry.space_group_name_H-M   'P 1'
#
loop_
_entity.id
_entity.type
_entity.pdbx_description
1 polymer ?
#
loop_
_entity_poly.entity_id
_entity_poly.type
_entity_poly.pdbx_seq_one_letter_code
_entity_poly.pdbx_strand_id
1 'polypeptide(L)'
;MKKIIFEQTGNIIMILLLTLGMIQTVLTATVNKGPFSFSFEFGIFWFLFLGWLVIFGIARFWYGKKKHNEGYSTRKGEFSTQDEREELISKKASLITFKMLISLWIVLLFLCFGVGLFVTDIKTFQTMVIGMLGGSLIIGFLSYLTVWIILDSKD
;
A
#
# COMPACT_ATOMS: atom_id res chain seq x y z
N MET A 1 -18.45 3.45 -8.37
CA MET A 1 -17.54 2.26 -8.40
C MET A 1 -16.17 2.49 -9.05
N LYS A 2 -16.10 3.05 -10.27
CA LYS A 2 -14.85 3.12 -11.06
C LYS A 2 -13.72 3.90 -10.37
N LYS A 3 -14.08 4.97 -9.65
CA LYS A 3 -13.13 5.79 -8.86
C LYS A 3 -12.39 4.99 -7.79
N ILE A 4 -13.07 4.03 -7.17
CA ILE A 4 -12.50 3.24 -6.08
C ILE A 4 -11.55 2.21 -6.65
N ILE A 5 -11.95 1.49 -7.70
CA ILE A 5 -11.05 0.56 -8.40
C ILE A 5 -9.79 1.29 -8.89
N PHE A 6 -9.94 2.49 -9.45
CA PHE A 6 -8.83 3.32 -9.88
C PHE A 6 -7.86 3.67 -8.73
N GLU A 7 -8.38 4.16 -7.60
CA GLU A 7 -7.55 4.51 -6.43
C GLU A 7 -6.88 3.29 -5.81
N GLN A 8 -7.64 2.20 -5.56
CA GLN A 8 -7.09 0.99 -4.96
C GLN A 8 -6.02 0.34 -5.84
N THR A 9 -6.23 0.28 -7.16
CA THR A 9 -5.23 -0.27 -8.09
C THR A 9 -3.96 0.57 -8.07
N GLY A 10 -4.09 1.91 -8.09
CA GLY A 10 -2.94 2.80 -8.04
C GLY A 10 -2.16 2.72 -6.73
N ASN A 11 -2.88 2.58 -5.61
CA ASN A 11 -2.30 2.40 -4.27
C ASN A 11 -1.59 1.04 -4.12
N ILE A 12 -2.16 -0.04 -4.69
CA ILE A 12 -1.53 -1.36 -4.70
C ILE A 12 -0.20 -1.32 -5.47
N ILE A 13 -0.18 -0.73 -6.68
CA ILE A 13 1.05 -0.59 -7.47
C ILE A 13 2.08 0.26 -6.70
N MET A 14 1.63 1.34 -6.06
CA MET A 14 2.49 2.20 -5.25
C MET A 14 3.15 1.44 -4.10
N ILE A 15 2.40 0.64 -3.34
CA ILE A 15 2.96 -0.19 -2.26
C ILE A 15 3.87 -1.27 -2.81
N LEU A 16 3.50 -1.93 -3.90
CA LEU A 16 4.34 -2.96 -4.51
C LEU A 16 5.71 -2.40 -4.91
N LEU A 17 5.75 -1.26 -5.58
CA LEU A 17 6.99 -0.60 -5.97
C LEU A 17 7.81 -0.14 -4.77
N LEU A 18 7.16 0.40 -3.73
CA LEU A 18 7.83 0.80 -2.49
C LEU A 18 8.47 -0.40 -1.79
N THR A 19 7.73 -1.51 -1.66
CA THR A 19 8.20 -2.77 -1.05
C THR A 19 9.40 -3.31 -1.83
N LEU A 20 9.32 -3.37 -3.16
CA LEU A 20 10.44 -3.82 -4.00
C LEU A 20 11.66 -2.89 -3.88
N GLY A 21 11.45 -1.57 -3.82
CA GLY A 21 12.53 -0.60 -3.60
C GLY A 21 13.23 -0.81 -2.26
N MET A 22 12.46 -0.96 -1.17
CA MET A 22 13.00 -1.23 0.16
C MET A 22 13.77 -2.56 0.21
N ILE A 23 13.23 -3.63 -0.38
CA ILE A 23 13.92 -4.92 -0.48
C ILE A 23 15.23 -4.75 -1.25
N GLN A 24 15.21 -4.07 -2.40
CA GLN A 24 16.42 -3.83 -3.18
C GLN A 24 17.49 -3.08 -2.38
N THR A 25 17.11 -2.06 -1.61
CA THR A 25 18.03 -1.33 -0.73
C THR A 25 18.63 -2.23 0.36
N VAL A 26 17.84 -3.12 0.98
CA VAL A 26 18.36 -4.08 1.97
C VAL A 26 19.37 -5.04 1.34
N LEU A 27 19.08 -5.52 0.13
CA LEU A 27 19.96 -6.45 -0.57
C LEU A 27 21.28 -5.78 -0.97
N THR A 28 21.25 -4.52 -1.45
CA THR A 28 22.44 -3.76 -1.85
C THR A 28 23.20 -3.13 -0.68
N ALA A 29 22.58 -3.01 0.50
CA ALA A 29 23.23 -2.42 1.66
C ALA A 29 24.48 -3.21 2.08
N THR A 30 25.59 -2.52 2.29
CA THR A 30 26.83 -3.07 2.82
C THR A 30 27.21 -2.34 4.11
N VAL A 31 27.63 -3.11 5.11
CA VAL A 31 28.11 -2.61 6.40
C VAL A 31 29.56 -3.05 6.54
N ASN A 32 30.49 -2.11 6.45
CA ASN A 32 31.90 -2.38 6.73
C ASN A 32 32.17 -2.12 8.22
N LYS A 33 32.88 -3.04 8.87
CA LYS A 33 33.20 -2.97 10.31
C LYS A 33 34.48 -2.19 10.61
N GLY A 34 35.29 -1.81 9.62
CA GLY A 34 36.50 -1.02 9.83
C GLY A 34 37.03 -0.35 8.57
N PRO A 35 37.04 1.00 8.48
CA PRO A 35 36.27 1.97 9.29
C PRO A 35 34.75 1.70 9.19
N PHE A 36 33.97 2.09 10.20
CA PHE A 36 32.51 1.92 10.13
C PHE A 36 31.95 2.75 8.98
N SER A 37 31.53 2.07 7.92
CA SER A 37 30.90 2.71 6.77
C SER A 37 29.66 1.93 6.37
N PHE A 38 28.57 2.64 6.17
CA PHE A 38 27.35 2.10 5.60
C PHE A 38 27.20 2.65 4.19
N SER A 39 26.98 1.77 3.21
CA SER A 39 26.64 2.18 1.86
C SER A 39 25.48 1.36 1.35
N PHE A 40 24.63 1.98 0.53
CA PHE A 40 23.50 1.34 -0.09
C PHE A 40 23.22 2.02 -1.41
N GLU A 41 22.55 1.31 -2.30
CA GLU A 41 22.20 1.83 -3.61
C GLU A 41 20.68 1.89 -3.75
N PHE A 42 20.19 3.04 -4.22
CA PHE A 42 18.82 3.17 -4.71
C PHE A 42 18.76 2.54 -6.09
N GLY A 43 18.23 1.33 -6.17
CA GLY A 43 18.07 0.65 -7.45
C GLY A 43 16.83 1.06 -8.24
N ILE A 44 16.61 0.37 -9.36
CA ILE A 44 15.57 0.69 -10.34
C ILE A 44 14.17 0.83 -9.75
N PHE A 45 13.81 0.06 -8.73
CA PHE A 45 12.46 0.11 -8.14
C PHE A 45 12.15 1.44 -7.45
N TRP A 46 13.16 2.14 -6.92
CA TRP A 46 12.98 3.49 -6.39
C TRP A 46 12.67 4.51 -7.48
N PHE A 47 13.34 4.41 -8.62
CA PHE A 47 13.04 5.26 -9.78
C PHE A 47 11.65 4.96 -10.34
N LEU A 48 11.27 3.69 -10.42
CA LEU A 48 9.92 3.29 -10.82
C LEU A 48 8.87 3.79 -9.82
N PHE A 49 9.13 3.72 -8.52
CA PHE A 49 8.25 4.24 -7.48
C PHE A 49 8.04 5.75 -7.63
N LEU A 50 9.12 6.53 -7.76
CA LEU A 50 9.04 7.98 -7.97
C LEU A 50 8.32 8.33 -9.28
N GLY A 51 8.63 7.63 -10.37
CA GLY A 51 7.93 7.77 -11.64
C GLY A 51 6.44 7.47 -11.49
N TRP A 52 6.08 6.42 -10.76
CA TRP A 52 4.70 6.07 -10.48
C TRP A 52 3.97 7.13 -9.64
N LEU A 53 4.61 7.73 -8.63
CA LEU A 53 4.00 8.83 -7.87
C LEU A 53 3.62 10.00 -8.77
N VAL A 54 4.49 10.36 -9.72
CA VAL A 54 4.23 11.42 -10.69
C VAL A 54 3.12 11.01 -11.65
N ILE A 55 3.23 9.83 -12.28
CA ILE A 55 2.24 9.33 -13.24
C ILE A 55 0.87 9.20 -12.58
N PHE A 56 0.80 8.62 -11.39
CA PHE A 56 -0.44 8.41 -10.68
C PHE A 56 -1.04 9.74 -10.18
N GLY A 57 -0.21 10.67 -9.71
CA GLY A 57 -0.65 12.03 -9.37
C GLY A 57 -1.26 12.77 -10.56
N ILE A 58 -0.60 12.71 -11.72
CA ILE A 58 -1.11 13.25 -12.99
C ILE A 58 -2.42 12.55 -13.37
N ALA A 59 -2.47 11.21 -13.30
CA ALA A 59 -3.66 10.44 -13.62
C ALA A 59 -4.85 10.85 -12.73
N ARG A 60 -4.66 11.02 -11.41
CA ARG A 60 -5.69 11.53 -10.48
C ARG A 60 -6.17 12.93 -10.87
N PHE A 61 -5.25 13.81 -11.26
CA PHE A 61 -5.60 15.16 -11.70
C PHE A 61 -6.48 15.13 -12.96
N TRP A 62 -6.10 14.38 -13.99
CA TRP A 62 -6.90 14.24 -15.21
C TRP A 62 -8.23 13.54 -14.96
N TYR A 63 -8.24 12.53 -14.09
CA TYR A 63 -9.45 11.80 -13.72
C TYR A 63 -10.48 12.73 -13.05
N GLY A 64 -10.05 13.66 -12.19
CA GLY A 64 -10.94 14.65 -11.57
C GLY A 64 -11.35 15.81 -12.47
N LYS A 65 -10.55 16.16 -13.48
CA LYS A 65 -10.93 17.19 -14.47
C LYS A 65 -12.05 16.71 -15.41
N LYS A 66 -12.22 15.40 -15.56
CA LYS A 66 -13.25 14.82 -16.44
C LYS A 66 -14.63 15.00 -15.80
N LYS A 67 -15.41 15.97 -16.31
CA LYS A 67 -16.74 16.39 -15.85
C LYS A 67 -17.79 15.25 -15.68
N HIS A 68 -17.53 14.08 -16.26
CA HIS A 68 -18.40 12.90 -16.20
C HIS A 68 -18.01 11.86 -15.13
N ASN A 69 -16.92 12.06 -14.38
CA ASN A 69 -16.43 11.06 -13.43
C ASN A 69 -17.04 11.21 -12.03
N GLU A 70 -18.35 10.99 -11.94
CA GLU A 70 -19.00 10.57 -10.68
C GLU A 70 -18.62 11.41 -9.43
N GLY A 71 -18.55 12.75 -9.53
CA GLY A 71 -18.24 13.64 -8.40
C GLY A 71 -16.83 13.50 -7.81
N TYR A 72 -15.89 12.89 -8.55
CA TYR A 72 -14.51 12.70 -8.09
C TYR A 72 -13.78 14.03 -7.85
N SER A 73 -13.23 14.20 -6.66
CA SER A 73 -12.38 15.32 -6.27
C SER A 73 -10.97 14.82 -6.00
N THR A 74 -9.96 15.37 -6.69
CA THR A 74 -8.55 15.01 -6.49
C THR A 74 -8.10 15.16 -5.03
N ARG A 75 -8.73 16.06 -4.26
CA ARG A 75 -8.42 16.27 -2.84
C ARG A 75 -9.00 15.17 -1.94
N LYS A 76 -10.17 14.62 -2.29
CA LYS A 76 -10.84 13.57 -1.51
C LYS A 76 -10.50 12.16 -2.01
N GLY A 77 -10.02 12.03 -3.25
CA GLY A 77 -9.61 10.76 -3.85
C GLY A 77 -10.73 9.72 -3.79
N GLU A 78 -10.44 8.57 -3.15
CA GLU A 78 -11.39 7.48 -2.93
C GLU A 78 -12.61 7.86 -2.07
N PHE A 79 -12.47 8.86 -1.20
CA PHE A 79 -13.57 9.41 -0.38
C PHE A 79 -14.38 10.49 -1.08
N SER A 80 -14.20 10.64 -2.40
CA SER A 80 -15.08 11.50 -3.19
C SER A 80 -16.45 10.86 -3.28
N THR A 81 -17.46 11.46 -2.68
CA THR A 81 -18.83 10.95 -2.62
C THR A 81 -19.75 11.78 -3.50
N GLN A 82 -20.66 11.11 -4.21
CA GLN A 82 -21.75 11.77 -4.94
C GLN A 82 -23.01 11.92 -4.09
N ASP A 83 -23.21 10.99 -3.18
CA ASP A 83 -24.40 10.88 -2.33
C ASP A 83 -24.02 10.39 -0.92
N GLU A 84 -24.98 10.46 0.00
CA GLU A 84 -24.81 10.00 1.38
C GLU A 84 -24.62 8.48 1.48
N ARG A 85 -25.14 7.72 0.51
CA ARG A 85 -24.98 6.27 0.42
C ARG A 85 -23.51 5.88 0.25
N GLU A 86 -22.82 6.46 -0.74
CA GLU A 86 -21.40 6.22 -0.97
C GLU A 86 -20.54 6.62 0.23
N GLU A 87 -20.93 7.67 0.97
CA GLU A 87 -20.23 8.09 2.19
C GLU A 87 -20.34 7.03 3.29
N LEU A 88 -21.55 6.53 3.54
CA LEU A 88 -21.80 5.49 4.54
C LEU A 88 -21.09 4.17 4.19
N ILE A 89 -21.14 3.76 2.92
CA ILE A 89 -20.44 2.56 2.44
C ILE A 89 -18.93 2.72 2.63
N SER A 90 -18.36 3.85 2.19
CA SER A 90 -16.91 4.09 2.28
C SER A 90 -16.43 4.14 3.74
N LYS A 91 -17.22 4.72 4.64
CA LYS A 91 -16.93 4.73 6.09
C LYS A 91 -16.98 3.33 6.70
N LYS A 92 -18.03 2.55 6.40
CA LYS A 92 -18.15 1.15 6.87
C LYS A 92 -17.01 0.28 6.33
N ALA A 93 -16.71 0.39 5.04
CA ALA A 93 -15.61 -0.34 4.40
C ALA A 93 -14.25 0.00 5.02
N SER A 94 -14.00 1.29 5.29
CA SER A 94 -12.78 1.74 5.99
C SER A 94 -12.67 1.14 7.39
N LEU A 95 -13.76 1.17 8.16
CA LEU A 95 -13.78 0.65 9.53
C LEU A 95 -13.51 -0.86 9.57
N ILE A 96 -14.15 -1.63 8.68
CA ILE A 96 -13.96 -3.08 8.59
C ILE A 96 -12.52 -3.40 8.18
N THR A 97 -12.01 -2.70 7.17
CA THR A 97 -10.62 -2.87 6.69
C THR A 97 -9.62 -2.55 7.78
N PHE A 98 -9.82 -1.47 8.53
CA PHE A 98 -8.96 -1.09 9.64
C PHE A 98 -8.92 -2.15 10.74
N LYS A 99 -10.08 -2.67 11.17
CA LYS A 99 -10.15 -3.73 12.18
C LYS A 99 -9.43 -5.01 11.73
N MET A 100 -9.57 -5.36 10.45
CA MET A 100 -8.90 -6.51 9.86
C MET A 100 -7.38 -6.28 9.76
N LEU A 101 -6.92 -5.10 9.34
CA LEU A 101 -5.50 -4.74 9.29
C LEU A 101 -4.84 -4.77 10.68
N ILE A 102 -5.49 -4.22 11.71
CA ILE A 102 -4.98 -4.28 13.08
C ILE A 102 -4.81 -5.72 13.54
N SER A 103 -5.83 -6.55 13.30
CA SER A 103 -5.77 -7.98 13.67
C SER A 103 -4.64 -8.70 12.92
N LEU A 104 -4.49 -8.42 11.62
CA LEU A 104 -3.42 -8.95 10.79
C LEU A 104 -2.04 -8.51 11.29
N TRP A 105 -1.87 -7.25 11.67
CA TRP A 105 -0.60 -6.73 12.18
C TRP A 105 -0.22 -7.30 13.53
N ILE A 106 -1.18 -7.59 14.41
CA ILE A 106 -0.91 -8.30 15.67
C ILE A 106 -0.35 -9.70 15.37
N VAL A 107 -0.96 -10.43 14.42
CA VAL A 107 -0.48 -11.75 13.99
C VAL A 107 0.91 -11.66 13.35
N LEU A 108 1.12 -10.67 12.48
CA LEU A 108 2.42 -10.45 11.83
C LEU A 108 3.50 -10.07 12.84
N LEU A 109 3.19 -9.31 13.88
CA LEU A 109 4.15 -8.98 14.94
C LEU A 109 4.62 -10.24 15.66
N PHE A 110 3.69 -11.13 16.01
CA PHE A 110 4.01 -12.42 16.63
C PHE A 110 4.85 -13.30 15.69
N LEU A 111 4.49 -13.31 14.40
CA LEU A 111 5.21 -14.08 13.39
C LEU A 111 6.62 -13.52 13.16
N CYS A 112 6.80 -12.20 13.10
CA CYS A 112 8.11 -11.54 13.00
C CYS A 112 8.98 -11.87 14.22
N PHE A 113 8.40 -11.87 15.42
CA PHE A 113 9.12 -12.31 16.62
C PHE A 113 9.60 -13.76 16.49
N GLY A 114 8.70 -14.68 16.11
CA GLY A 114 9.04 -16.09 15.91
C GLY A 114 10.12 -16.29 14.85
N VAL A 115 9.96 -15.70 13.66
CA VAL A 115 10.93 -15.78 12.55
C VAL A 115 12.29 -15.21 12.98
N GLY A 116 12.31 -14.13 13.77
CA GLY A 116 13.54 -13.53 14.29
C GLY A 116 14.35 -14.44 15.22
N LEU A 117 13.73 -15.48 15.81
CA LEU A 117 14.45 -16.48 16.61
C LEU A 117 15.17 -17.53 15.74
N PHE A 118 14.75 -17.73 14.50
CA PHE A 118 15.26 -18.79 13.62
C PHE A 118 16.11 -18.25 12.46
N VAL A 119 15.85 -17.04 11.98
CA VAL A 119 16.57 -16.43 10.85
C VAL A 119 17.78 -15.66 11.36
N THR A 120 18.97 -16.20 11.11
CA THR A 120 20.24 -15.61 11.56
C THR A 120 20.78 -14.54 10.61
N ASP A 121 20.39 -14.56 9.34
CA ASP A 121 20.80 -13.55 8.37
C ASP A 121 19.89 -12.31 8.44
N ILE A 122 20.48 -11.18 8.83
CA ILE A 122 19.74 -9.93 9.05
C ILE A 122 19.08 -9.41 7.77
N LYS A 123 19.72 -9.58 6.60
CA LYS A 123 19.17 -9.12 5.31
C LYS A 123 17.94 -9.94 4.93
N THR A 124 18.01 -11.26 5.10
CA THR A 124 16.88 -12.18 4.89
C THR A 124 15.74 -11.81 5.82
N PHE A 125 16.02 -11.60 7.12
CA PHE A 125 15.01 -11.19 8.09
C PHE A 125 14.33 -9.85 7.71
N GLN A 126 15.12 -8.82 7.40
CA GLN A 126 14.61 -7.51 6.98
C GLN A 126 13.76 -7.62 5.70
N THR A 127 14.21 -8.41 4.71
CA THR A 127 13.47 -8.65 3.46
C THR A 127 12.12 -9.32 3.74
N MET A 128 12.08 -10.32 4.62
CA MET A 128 10.85 -10.98 5.03
C MET A 128 9.89 -10.00 5.71
N VAL A 129 10.37 -9.19 6.67
CA VAL A 129 9.56 -8.19 7.38
C VAL A 129 8.98 -7.16 6.42
N ILE A 130 9.80 -6.61 5.51
CA ILE A 130 9.36 -5.67 4.48
C ILE A 130 8.29 -6.30 3.58
N GLY A 131 8.50 -7.55 3.14
CA GLY A 131 7.54 -8.30 2.34
C GLY A 131 6.21 -8.53 3.06
N MET A 132 6.25 -8.91 4.34
CA MET A 132 5.06 -9.11 5.17
C MET A 132 4.27 -7.81 5.36
N LEU A 133 4.96 -6.71 5.69
CA LEU A 133 4.32 -5.40 5.86
C LEU A 133 3.73 -4.88 4.55
N GLY A 134 4.50 -4.93 3.45
CA GLY A 134 4.02 -4.56 2.12
C GLY A 134 2.82 -5.38 1.67
N GLY A 135 2.91 -6.70 1.82
CA GLY A 135 1.81 -7.62 1.53
C GLY A 135 0.56 -7.34 2.37
N SER A 136 0.71 -7.02 3.65
CA SER A 136 -0.42 -6.68 4.52
C SER A 136 -1.18 -5.43 4.06
N LEU A 137 -0.47 -4.40 3.58
CA LEU A 137 -1.08 -3.19 3.04
C LEU A 137 -1.83 -3.48 1.73
N ILE A 138 -1.27 -4.31 0.85
CA ILE A 138 -1.94 -4.76 -0.38
C ILE A 138 -3.23 -5.52 -0.02
N ILE A 139 -3.18 -6.44 0.95
CA ILE A 139 -4.37 -7.14 1.47
C ILE A 139 -5.39 -6.14 2.02
N GLY A 140 -4.92 -5.08 2.70
CA GLY A 140 -5.76 -3.97 3.16
C GLY A 140 -6.56 -3.32 2.03
N PHE A 141 -5.89 -2.89 0.96
CA PHE A 141 -6.54 -2.28 -0.20
C PHE A 141 -7.50 -3.23 -0.92
N LEU A 142 -7.12 -4.50 -1.10
CA LEU A 142 -7.99 -5.52 -1.68
C LEU A 142 -9.22 -5.79 -0.81
N SER A 143 -9.05 -5.81 0.50
CA SER A 143 -10.16 -6.02 1.44
C SER A 143 -11.09 -4.83 1.46
N TYR A 144 -10.55 -3.61 1.42
CA TYR A 144 -11.36 -2.40 1.27
C TYR A 144 -12.22 -2.49 0.01
N LEU A 145 -11.61 -2.80 -1.13
CA LEU A 145 -12.30 -2.95 -2.41
C LEU A 145 -13.42 -4.01 -2.33
N THR A 146 -13.10 -5.16 -1.73
CA THR A 146 -14.04 -6.28 -1.58
C THR A 146 -15.21 -5.92 -0.69
N VAL A 147 -14.95 -5.32 0.48
CA VAL A 147 -16.00 -4.90 1.42
C VAL A 147 -16.87 -3.83 0.79
N TRP A 148 -16.27 -2.88 0.07
CA TRP A 148 -17.01 -1.83 -0.62
C TRP A 148 -17.97 -2.43 -1.66
N ILE A 149 -17.49 -3.35 -2.51
CA ILE A 149 -18.32 -4.05 -3.52
C ILE A 149 -19.46 -4.83 -2.86
N ILE A 150 -19.18 -5.54 -1.76
CA ILE A 150 -20.20 -6.32 -1.05
C ILE A 150 -21.29 -5.40 -0.49
N LEU A 151 -20.92 -4.27 0.11
CA LEU A 151 -21.87 -3.32 0.66
C LEU A 151 -22.69 -2.63 -0.43
N ASP A 152 -22.06 -2.22 -1.53
CA ASP A 152 -22.75 -1.62 -2.69
C ASP A 152 -23.71 -2.60 -3.39
N SER A 153 -23.44 -3.91 -3.33
CA SER A 153 -24.34 -4.93 -3.90
C SER A 153 -25.56 -5.26 -3.03
N LYS A 154 -25.57 -4.84 -1.76
CA LYS A 154 -26.62 -5.18 -0.78
C LYS A 154 -27.64 -4.06 -0.57
N ASP A 155 -27.26 -2.82 -0.88
CA ASP A 155 -28.12 -1.64 -0.83
C ASP A 155 -28.69 -1.32 -2.21
#